data_AF-A0A9N8WMC0-F1
#
_entry.id   AF-A0A9N8WMC0-F1
#
_cell.length_a   1.000
_cell.length_b   1.000
_cell.length_c   1.000
_cell.angle_alpha   90.00
_cell.angle_beta   90.00
_cell.angle_gamma   90.00
#
_symmetry.space_group_name_H-M   'P 1'
#
loop_
_entity.id
_entity.type
_entity.pdbx_description
1 polymer ?
#
loop_
_entity_poly.entity_id
_entity_poly.type
_entity_poly.pdbx_seq_one_letter_code
_entity_poly.pdbx_strand_id
1 'polypeptide(L)'
;MVFAIIYYTFVLLFAALTYASVEGRIPMVPQLQYLTVFGFSLISEWPLPVIVLKIVLIIVASMLGVFRGIIPQLFYIVDLLNMIGLVVIFIDAYEARRAIEQAIQSYSDQKELPTFTRHL
;
A
#
# COMPACT_ATOMS: atom_id res chain seq x y z
N MET A 1 -17.16 -16.41 -16.38
CA MET A 1 -17.84 -15.98 -15.14
C MET A 1 -16.95 -16.06 -13.91
N VAL A 2 -16.31 -17.20 -13.61
CA VAL A 2 -15.46 -17.37 -12.42
C VAL A 2 -14.36 -16.30 -12.31
N PHE A 3 -13.64 -16.01 -13.40
CA PHE A 3 -12.57 -15.02 -13.41
C PHE A 3 -13.05 -13.59 -13.07
N ALA A 4 -14.23 -13.20 -13.56
CA ALA A 4 -14.80 -11.88 -13.27
C ALA A 4 -15.17 -11.73 -11.79
N ILE A 5 -15.72 -12.80 -11.18
CA ILE A 5 -16.06 -12.82 -9.75
C ILE A 5 -14.79 -12.67 -8.90
N ILE A 6 -13.73 -13.42 -9.23
CA ILE A 6 -12.44 -13.32 -8.56
C ILE A 6 -11.90 -11.89 -8.68
N TYR A 7 -11.86 -11.32 -9.88
CA TYR A 7 -11.38 -9.96 -10.12
C TYR A 7 -12.13 -8.92 -9.26
N TYR A 8 -13.46 -8.91 -9.29
CA TYR A 8 -14.25 -7.95 -8.49
C TYR A 8 -14.08 -8.12 -6.99
N THR A 9 -13.92 -9.37 -6.53
CA THR A 9 -13.68 -9.66 -5.12
C THR A 9 -12.35 -9.07 -4.67
N PHE A 10 -11.29 -9.21 -5.48
CA PHE A 10 -10.00 -8.58 -5.22
C PHE A 10 -10.08 -7.04 -5.24
N VAL A 11 -10.77 -6.45 -6.21
CA VAL A 11 -10.97 -4.99 -6.27
C VAL A 11 -11.61 -4.47 -4.98
N LEU A 12 -12.69 -5.11 -4.53
CA LEU A 12 -13.38 -4.74 -3.28
C LEU A 12 -12.51 -4.93 -2.05
N LEU A 13 -11.81 -6.07 -1.96
CA LEU A 13 -10.92 -6.36 -0.85
C LEU A 13 -9.82 -5.30 -0.74
N PHE A 14 -9.13 -5.03 -1.84
CA PHE A 14 -8.10 -4.00 -1.86
C PHE A 14 -8.67 -2.62 -1.59
N ALA A 15 -9.89 -2.29 -2.05
CA ALA A 15 -10.48 -0.98 -1.79
C ALA A 15 -10.75 -0.78 -0.30
N ALA A 16 -11.27 -1.80 0.37
CA ALA A 16 -11.47 -1.79 1.81
C ALA A 16 -10.13 -1.68 2.57
N LEU A 17 -9.10 -2.43 2.14
CA LEU A 17 -7.78 -2.37 2.75
C LEU A 17 -7.09 -1.01 2.55
N THR A 18 -7.13 -0.43 1.34
CA THR A 18 -6.55 0.89 1.09
C THR A 18 -7.28 1.97 1.88
N TYR A 19 -8.62 1.95 1.89
CA TYR A 19 -9.43 2.89 2.67
C TYR A 19 -9.12 2.79 4.17
N ALA A 20 -9.09 1.57 4.72
CA ALA A 20 -8.85 1.38 6.14
C ALA A 20 -7.38 1.66 6.51
N SER A 21 -6.44 1.56 5.57
CA SER A 21 -5.04 1.99 5.75
C SER A 21 -4.91 3.50 5.82
N VAL A 22 -5.73 4.24 5.06
CA VAL A 22 -5.80 5.71 5.13
C VAL A 22 -6.49 6.16 6.41
N GLU A 23 -7.59 5.50 6.82
CA GLU A 23 -8.34 5.88 8.02
C GLU A 23 -7.71 5.38 9.34
N GLY A 24 -6.77 4.42 9.27
CA GLY A 24 -6.09 3.85 10.43
C GLY A 24 -6.98 3.01 11.33
N ARG A 25 -8.11 2.50 10.82
CA ARG A 25 -9.10 1.74 11.61
C ARG A 25 -9.02 0.24 11.34
N ILE A 26 -8.81 -0.54 12.40
CA ILE A 26 -8.83 -2.00 12.35
C ILE A 26 -10.26 -2.50 12.66
N PRO A 27 -10.82 -3.43 11.88
CA PRO A 27 -12.16 -3.99 12.16
C PRO A 27 -12.20 -4.74 13.50
N MET A 28 -13.33 -4.72 14.19
CA MET A 28 -13.51 -5.37 15.50
C MET A 28 -13.60 -6.91 15.45
N VAL A 29 -13.82 -7.48 14.26
CA VAL A 29 -14.04 -8.93 14.10
C VAL A 29 -12.69 -9.66 14.01
N PRO A 30 -12.36 -10.61 14.91
CA PRO A 30 -11.01 -11.20 15.02
C PRO A 30 -10.50 -11.89 13.76
N GLN A 31 -11.36 -12.60 13.04
CA GLN A 31 -10.97 -13.30 11.81
C GLN A 31 -10.65 -12.32 10.67
N LEU A 32 -11.39 -11.21 10.62
CA LEU A 32 -11.13 -10.12 9.68
C LEU A 32 -9.92 -9.30 10.11
N GLN A 33 -9.60 -9.22 11.40
CA GLN A 33 -8.40 -8.50 11.90
C GLN A 33 -7.13 -9.09 11.30
N TYR A 34 -6.93 -10.41 11.34
CA TYR A 34 -5.70 -11.01 10.80
C TYR A 34 -5.52 -10.71 9.31
N LEU A 35 -6.59 -10.85 8.52
CA LEU A 35 -6.55 -10.58 7.09
C LEU A 35 -6.34 -9.09 6.79
N THR A 36 -6.96 -8.22 7.60
CA THR A 36 -6.85 -6.77 7.45
C THR A 36 -5.48 -6.26 7.87
N VAL A 37 -4.91 -6.77 8.97
CA VAL A 37 -3.56 -6.42 9.45
C VAL A 37 -2.50 -6.93 8.48
N PHE A 38 -2.63 -8.16 7.97
CA PHE A 38 -1.75 -8.68 6.95
C PHE A 38 -1.83 -7.85 5.65
N GLY A 39 -3.05 -7.53 5.22
CA GLY A 39 -3.28 -6.66 4.06
C GLY A 39 -2.72 -5.25 4.24
N PHE A 40 -2.83 -4.68 5.44
CA PHE A 40 -2.24 -3.39 5.79
C PHE A 40 -0.73 -3.42 5.76
N SER A 41 -0.10 -4.41 6.41
CA SER A 41 1.35 -4.56 6.38
C SER A 41 1.84 -4.69 4.94
N LEU A 42 1.18 -5.50 4.11
CA LEU A 42 1.53 -5.64 2.70
C LEU A 42 1.43 -4.32 1.92
N ILE A 43 0.33 -3.58 2.09
CA ILE A 43 0.08 -2.33 1.37
C ILE A 43 1.02 -1.22 1.84
N SER A 44 1.28 -1.13 3.14
CA SER A 44 2.13 -0.10 3.76
C SER A 44 3.61 -0.32 3.46
N GLU A 45 4.07 -1.58 3.56
CA GLU A 45 5.48 -1.91 3.35
C GLU A 45 5.83 -2.03 1.86
N TRP A 46 4.91 -2.52 1.03
CA TRP A 46 5.13 -2.76 -0.40
C TRP A 46 4.02 -2.17 -1.30
N PRO A 47 3.77 -0.84 -1.27
CA PRO A 47 2.70 -0.24 -2.09
C PRO A 47 2.94 -0.41 -3.60
N LEU A 48 4.20 -0.31 -4.04
CA LEU A 48 4.57 -0.37 -5.46
C LEU A 48 4.29 -1.75 -6.08
N PRO A 49 4.72 -2.89 -5.48
CA PRO A 49 4.28 -4.21 -5.95
C PRO A 49 2.76 -4.40 -6.01
N VAL A 50 2.01 -3.85 -5.05
CA VAL A 50 0.54 -3.94 -5.04
C VAL A 50 -0.07 -3.19 -6.23
N ILE A 51 0.45 -2.01 -6.56
CA ILE A 51 0.06 -1.26 -7.75
C ILE A 51 0.35 -2.07 -9.02
N VAL A 52 1.55 -2.64 -9.15
CA VAL A 52 1.94 -3.46 -10.31
C VAL A 52 0.99 -4.67 -10.46
N LEU A 53 0.70 -5.37 -9.36
CA LEU A 53 -0.22 -6.51 -9.36
C LEU A 53 -1.61 -6.11 -9.88
N LYS A 54 -2.14 -4.98 -9.41
CA LYS A 54 -3.44 -4.46 -9.89
C LYS A 54 -3.42 -4.12 -11.38
N ILE A 55 -2.36 -3.47 -11.88
CA ILE A 55 -2.21 -3.17 -13.32
C ILE A 55 -2.26 -4.47 -14.14
N VAL A 56 -1.52 -5.51 -13.72
CA VAL A 56 -1.51 -6.81 -14.38
C VAL A 56 -2.91 -7.44 -14.39
N LEU A 57 -3.63 -7.40 -13.26
CA LEU A 57 -4.99 -7.92 -13.16
C LEU A 57 -5.96 -7.20 -14.10
N ILE A 58 -5.87 -5.87 -14.22
CA ILE A 58 -6.69 -5.07 -15.16
C ILE A 58 -6.41 -5.49 -16.60
N ILE A 59 -5.14 -5.67 -16.98
CA ILE A 59 -4.78 -6.08 -18.35
C ILE A 59 -5.36 -7.45 -18.66
N VAL A 60 -5.18 -8.43 -17.77
CA VAL A 60 -5.72 -9.79 -17.95
C VAL A 60 -7.26 -9.75 -18.02
N ALA A 61 -7.92 -9.01 -17.13
CA ALA A 61 -9.37 -8.84 -17.14
C ALA A 61 -9.87 -8.18 -18.44
N SER A 62 -9.11 -7.22 -18.98
CA SER A 62 -9.40 -6.56 -20.26
C SER A 62 -9.30 -7.54 -21.42
N MET A 63 -8.23 -8.33 -21.49
CA MET A 63 -8.04 -9.33 -22.55
C MET A 63 -9.13 -10.41 -22.53
N LEU A 64 -9.64 -10.76 -21.35
CA LEU A 64 -10.74 -11.70 -21.18
C LEU A 64 -12.14 -11.10 -21.39
N GLY A 65 -12.23 -9.80 -21.72
CA GLY A 65 -13.49 -9.13 -21.98
C GLY A 65 -14.38 -8.93 -20.75
N VAL A 66 -13.78 -8.87 -19.55
CA VAL A 66 -14.49 -8.74 -18.27
C VAL A 66 -15.24 -7.39 -18.16
N PHE A 67 -14.77 -6.35 -18.86
CA PHE A 67 -15.32 -4.98 -18.78
C PHE A 67 -16.57 -4.71 -19.63
N ARG A 68 -17.36 -5.72 -19.97
CA ARG A 68 -18.59 -5.55 -20.77
C ARG A 68 -19.79 -5.22 -19.87
N GLY A 69 -20.23 -3.96 -19.91
CA GLY A 69 -21.40 -3.47 -19.18
C GLY A 69 -21.05 -2.47 -18.06
N ILE A 70 -22.08 -1.90 -17.44
CA ILE A 70 -21.92 -0.78 -16.50
C ILE A 70 -21.31 -1.20 -15.15
N ILE A 71 -21.65 -2.40 -14.65
CA ILE A 71 -21.14 -2.93 -13.38
C ILE A 71 -19.60 -3.09 -13.42
N PRO A 72 -19.01 -3.76 -14.42
CA PRO A 72 -17.56 -3.83 -14.56
C PRO A 72 -16.84 -2.47 -14.61
N GLN A 73 -17.45 -1.47 -15.24
CA GLN A 73 -16.88 -0.12 -15.34
C GLN A 73 -16.84 0.58 -13.99
N LEU A 74 -17.88 0.40 -13.15
CA LEU A 74 -17.86 0.92 -11.78
C LEU A 74 -16.72 0.30 -10.96
N PHE A 75 -16.50 -1.02 -11.07
CA PHE A 75 -15.37 -1.67 -10.40
C PHE A 75 -14.02 -1.18 -10.92
N TYR A 76 -13.89 -0.94 -12.22
CA TYR A 76 -12.69 -0.33 -12.78
C TYR A 76 -12.41 1.05 -12.19
N ILE A 77 -13.44 1.90 -12.06
CA ILE A 77 -13.30 3.23 -11.44
C ILE A 77 -12.87 3.11 -9.97
N VAL A 78 -13.49 2.21 -9.20
CA VAL A 78 -13.09 1.95 -7.81
C VAL A 78 -11.64 1.49 -7.73
N ASP A 79 -11.19 0.65 -8.66
CA ASP A 79 -9.81 0.16 -8.68
C ASP A 79 -8.81 1.27 -9.04
N LEU A 80 -9.17 2.18 -9.95
CA LEU A 80 -8.37 3.37 -10.25
C LEU A 80 -8.26 4.32 -9.06
N LEU A 81 -9.38 4.60 -8.38
CA LEU A 81 -9.38 5.41 -7.16
C LEU A 81 -8.52 4.77 -6.06
N ASN A 82 -8.57 3.45 -5.94
CA ASN A 82 -7.70 2.70 -5.05
C ASN A 82 -6.22 2.88 -5.42
N MET A 83 -5.84 2.78 -6.69
CA MET A 83 -4.46 3.04 -7.11
C MET A 83 -3.98 4.44 -6.74
N ILE A 84 -4.83 5.47 -6.88
CA ILE A 84 -4.51 6.83 -6.44
C ILE A 84 -4.23 6.85 -4.93
N GLY A 85 -5.09 6.20 -4.13
CA GLY A 85 -4.88 6.07 -2.68
C GLY A 85 -3.56 5.37 -2.33
N LEU A 86 -3.20 4.30 -3.05
CA LEU A 86 -1.93 3.60 -2.87
C LEU A 86 -0.72 4.46 -3.22
N VAL A 87 -0.82 5.31 -4.25
CA VAL A 87 0.25 6.26 -4.61
C VAL A 87 0.45 7.30 -3.51
N VAL A 88 -0.64 7.80 -2.91
CA VAL A 88 -0.54 8.73 -1.77
C VAL A 88 0.18 8.06 -0.59
N ILE A 89 -0.23 6.84 -0.21
CA ILE A 89 0.43 6.08 0.85
C ILE A 89 1.92 5.87 0.55
N PHE A 90 2.27 5.59 -0.71
CA PHE A 90 3.66 5.41 -1.13
C PHE A 90 4.49 6.68 -0.94
N ILE A 91 3.96 7.85 -1.28
CA ILE A 91 4.64 9.14 -1.10
C ILE A 91 4.86 9.40 0.39
N ASP A 92 3.82 9.26 1.21
CA ASP A 92 3.90 9.47 2.66
C ASP A 92 4.93 8.53 3.30
N ALA A 93 4.94 7.26 2.90
CA ALA A 93 5.91 6.28 3.39
C ALA A 93 7.35 6.64 2.98
N TYR A 94 7.54 7.14 1.75
CA TYR A 94 8.85 7.56 1.27
C TYR A 94 9.36 8.80 2.02
N GLU A 95 8.49 9.79 2.27
CA GLU A 95 8.83 10.97 3.06
C GLU A 95 9.18 10.61 4.51
N ALA A 96 8.38 9.75 5.14
CA ALA A 96 8.66 9.26 6.49
C ALA A 96 10.02 8.54 6.56
N ARG A 97 10.31 7.70 5.57
CA ARG A 97 11.60 7.00 5.48
C ARG A 97 12.77 7.97 5.33
N ARG A 98 12.64 8.99 4.48
CA ARG A 98 13.67 10.02 4.30
C ARG A 98 13.91 10.82 5.58
N ALA A 99 12.86 11.16 6.32
CA ALA A 99 12.99 11.86 7.60
C ALA A 99 13.72 11.01 8.64
N ILE A 100 13.45 9.70 8.71
CA ILE A 100 14.16 8.77 9.59
C ILE A 100 15.64 8.66 9.19
N GLU A 101 15.94 8.52 7.89
CA GLU A 101 17.32 8.45 7.39
C GLU A 101 18.11 9.74 7.72
N GLN A 102 17.48 10.90 7.58
CA GLN A 102 18.07 12.19 7.98
C GLN A 102 18.29 12.29 9.50
N ALA A 103 17.34 11.83 10.31
CA ALA A 103 17.50 11.80 11.76
C ALA A 103 18.68 10.90 12.17
N ILE A 104 18.79 9.69 11.59
CA ILE A 104 19.90 8.77 11.84
C ILE A 104 21.24 9.41 11.45
N GLN A 105 21.31 10.08 10.29
CA GLN A 105 22.52 10.81 9.87
C GLN A 105 22.88 11.93 10.86
N SER A 106 21.91 12.75 11.28
CA SER A 106 22.16 13.83 12.26
C SER A 106 22.65 13.30 13.62
N TYR A 107 22.16 12.14 14.05
CA TYR A 107 22.62 11.47 15.26
C TYR A 107 24.02 10.86 15.09
N SER A 108 24.35 10.39 13.89
CA SER A 108 25.68 9.89 13.56
C SER A 108 26.72 11.01 13.51
N ASP A 109 26.38 12.16 12.92
CA ASP A 109 27.25 13.34 12.82
C ASP A 109 27.48 14.00 14.19
N GLN A 110 26.49 13.98 15.09
CA GLN A 110 26.68 14.37 16.49
C GLN A 110 27.56 13.41 17.31
N LYS A 111 27.84 12.21 16.78
CA LYS A 111 28.65 11.17 17.43
C LYS A 111 30.09 11.13 16.90
N GLU A 112 30.58 12.19 16.26
CA GLU A 112 32.01 12.50 16.30
C GLU A 112 32.37 12.84 17.76
N LEU A 113 32.67 11.77 18.50
CA LEU A 113 33.09 11.78 19.89
C LEU A 113 34.20 12.82 20.10
N PRO A 114 34.22 13.53 21.25
CA PRO A 114 35.39 14.31 21.62
C PRO A 114 36.59 13.38 21.63
N THR A 115 37.52 13.58 20.69
CA THR A 115 38.86 13.01 20.74
C THR A 115 39.41 13.36 22.11
N PHE A 116 39.45 12.37 23.01
CA PHE A 116 40.25 12.44 24.22
C PHE A 116 41.70 12.58 23.77
N THR A 117 42.11 13.82 23.56
CA THR A 117 43.51 14.21 23.44
C THR A 117 44.10 13.90 24.80
N ARG A 118 44.67 12.70 24.94
CA ARG A 118 45.50 12.33 26.07
C ARG A 118 46.74 13.22 26.02
N HIS A 119 46.67 14.38 26.66
CA HIS A 119 47.85 15.04 27.18
C HIS A 119 48.29 14.25 28.42
N LEU A 120 49.31 13.41 28.25
CA LEU A 120 50.42 13.17 29.18
C LEU A 120 51.37 12.13 28.60
#